data_AF-A0A3A0FHY7-F1
#
_entry.id   AF-A0A3A0FHY7-F1
#
_cell.length_a   1.000
_cell.length_b   1.000
_cell.length_c   1.000
_cell.angle_alpha   90.00
_cell.angle_beta   90.00
_cell.angle_gamma   90.00
#
_symmetry.space_group_name_H-M   'P 1'
#
loop_
_entity.id
_entity.type
_entity.pdbx_description
1 polymer ?
#
loop_
_entity_poly.entity_id
_entity_poly.type
_entity_poly.pdbx_seq_one_letter_code
_entity_poly.pdbx_strand_id
1 'polypeptide(L)'
;MNGASDEKIAAVETFRTSSLFTPAERAALELAEAMTLTPPEVTDELFETVCAHFSEAQVVELVATIAMENYRARLNRAFDIEAQGLCRLRGITPAPPLKAWEATA
;
A
#
# COMPACT_ATOMS: atom_id res chain seq x y z
N MET A 1 3.95 16.22 -13.78
CA MET A 1 3.97 15.07 -12.85
C MET A 1 3.44 13.90 -13.64
N ASN A 2 4.28 12.91 -13.99
CA ASN A 2 3.87 11.80 -14.84
C ASN A 2 3.47 10.63 -13.94
N GLY A 3 2.19 10.28 -13.92
CA GLY A 3 1.69 9.09 -13.23
C GLY A 3 1.88 7.82 -14.06
N ALA A 4 1.61 6.67 -13.45
CA ALA A 4 1.49 5.41 -14.18
C ALA A 4 0.30 5.46 -15.15
N SER A 5 0.35 4.66 -16.23
CA SER A 5 -0.80 4.50 -17.13
C SER A 5 -1.96 3.79 -16.41
N ASP A 6 -3.20 4.04 -16.85
CA ASP A 6 -4.39 3.34 -16.33
C ASP A 6 -4.24 1.82 -16.44
N GLU A 7 -3.62 1.33 -17.51
CA GLU A 7 -3.32 -0.09 -17.71
C GLU A 7 -2.39 -0.63 -16.62
N LYS A 8 -1.31 0.10 -16.30
CA LYS A 8 -0.36 -0.29 -15.26
C LYS A 8 -0.99 -0.23 -13.88
N ILE A 9 -1.82 0.79 -13.60
CA ILE A 9 -2.57 0.90 -12.35
C ILE A 9 -3.54 -0.28 -12.19
N ALA A 10 -4.29 -0.62 -13.24
CA ALA A 10 -5.20 -1.77 -13.22
C ALA A 10 -4.46 -3.10 -13.03
N ALA A 11 -3.21 -3.19 -13.48
CA ALA A 11 -2.40 -4.39 -13.35
C ALA A 11 -1.74 -4.57 -11.97
N VAL A 12 -1.89 -3.62 -11.02
CA VAL A 12 -1.29 -3.72 -9.68
C VAL A 12 -1.74 -4.99 -8.95
N GLU A 13 -3.01 -5.42 -9.08
CA GLU A 13 -3.50 -6.67 -8.47
C GLU A 13 -2.73 -7.93 -8.94
N THR A 14 -2.12 -7.86 -10.13
CA THR A 14 -1.41 -8.99 -10.76
C THR A 14 0.07 -8.65 -11.00
N PHE A 15 0.63 -7.70 -10.25
CA PHE A 15 1.95 -7.15 -10.50
C PHE A 15 3.07 -8.22 -10.56
N ARG A 16 2.92 -9.32 -9.81
CA ARG A 16 3.87 -10.45 -9.78
C ARG A 16 4.04 -11.15 -11.12
N THR A 17 3.01 -11.17 -11.96
CA THR A 17 3.03 -11.84 -13.27
C THR A 17 2.87 -10.88 -14.46
N SER A 18 2.35 -9.68 -14.24
CA SER A 18 2.17 -8.65 -15.28
C SER A 18 3.50 -8.17 -15.85
N SER A 19 3.67 -8.12 -17.17
CA SER A 19 4.88 -7.62 -17.84
C SER A 19 5.09 -6.10 -17.71
N LEU A 20 4.11 -5.37 -17.15
CA LEU A 20 4.16 -3.90 -17.01
C LEU A 20 5.07 -3.41 -15.88
N PHE A 21 5.51 -4.32 -15.01
CA PHE A 21 6.34 -4.01 -13.85
C PHE A 21 7.76 -4.55 -14.04
N THR A 22 8.73 -3.67 -13.83
CA THR A 22 10.15 -4.03 -13.76
C THR A 22 10.43 -4.88 -12.51
N PRO A 23 11.56 -5.62 -12.46
CA PRO A 23 11.95 -6.36 -11.26
C PRO A 23 12.00 -5.49 -9.99
N ALA A 24 12.55 -4.27 -10.09
CA ALA A 24 12.60 -3.32 -8.98
C ALA A 24 11.20 -2.90 -8.48
N GLU A 25 10.27 -2.64 -9.40
CA GLU A 25 8.88 -2.31 -9.03
C GLU A 25 8.16 -3.50 -8.36
N ARG A 26 8.43 -4.74 -8.80
CA ARG A 26 7.86 -5.93 -8.13
C ARG A 26 8.40 -6.09 -6.72
N ALA A 27 9.71 -5.93 -6.52
CA ALA A 27 10.32 -5.99 -5.18
C ALA A 27 9.72 -4.92 -4.25
N ALA A 28 9.52 -3.70 -4.75
CA ALA A 28 8.88 -2.63 -3.98
C ALA A 28 7.41 -2.95 -3.61
N LEU A 29 6.65 -3.53 -4.55
CA LEU A 29 5.25 -3.93 -4.31
C LEU A 29 5.16 -5.14 -3.36
N GLU A 30 6.07 -6.11 -3.44
CA GLU A 30 6.16 -7.23 -2.50
C GLU A 30 6.47 -6.75 -1.08
N LEU A 31 7.41 -5.80 -0.92
CA LEU A 31 7.67 -5.16 0.36
C LEU A 31 6.43 -4.43 0.90
N ALA A 32 5.73 -3.70 0.03
CA ALA A 32 4.52 -2.98 0.40
C ALA A 32 3.41 -3.93 0.89
N GLU A 33 3.19 -5.06 0.22
CA GLU A 33 2.26 -6.08 0.69
C GLU A 33 2.69 -6.67 2.04
N ALA A 34 3.94 -7.12 2.15
CA ALA A 34 4.50 -7.74 3.36
C ALA A 34 4.38 -6.84 4.60
N MET A 35 4.68 -5.54 4.47
CA MET A 35 4.55 -4.55 5.55
C MET A 35 3.10 -4.21 5.90
N THR A 36 2.14 -4.48 5.00
CA THR A 36 0.72 -4.13 5.18
C THR A 36 -0.10 -5.27 5.80
N LEU A 37 0.42 -6.50 5.77
CA LEU A 37 -0.16 -7.63 6.49
C LEU A 37 -0.31 -7.34 8.00
N THR A 38 -1.24 -8.03 8.64
CA THR A 38 -1.44 -7.97 10.09
C THR A 38 -1.48 -9.40 10.64
N PRO A 39 -0.38 -9.91 11.22
CA PRO A 39 0.90 -9.22 11.47
C PRO A 39 1.71 -8.95 10.18
N PRO A 40 2.60 -7.94 10.16
CA PRO A 40 3.50 -7.71 9.04
C PRO A 40 4.56 -8.82 8.95
N GLU A 41 4.89 -9.25 7.73
CA GLU A 41 5.76 -10.40 7.46
C GLU A 41 6.88 -10.04 6.45
N VAL A 42 7.83 -9.20 6.86
CA VAL A 42 9.02 -8.89 6.04
C VAL A 42 10.12 -9.90 6.36
N THR A 43 10.55 -10.69 5.37
CA THR A 43 11.66 -11.63 5.53
C THR A 43 13.00 -11.01 5.13
N ASP A 44 14.10 -11.60 5.61
CA ASP A 44 15.46 -11.17 5.26
C ASP A 44 15.69 -11.29 3.74
N GLU A 45 15.22 -12.37 3.11
CA GLU A 45 15.37 -12.60 1.67
C GLU A 45 14.63 -11.55 0.82
N LEU A 46 13.43 -11.15 1.26
CA LEU A 46 12.68 -10.08 0.61
C LEU A 46 13.42 -8.74 0.76
N PHE A 47 13.92 -8.45 1.96
CA PHE A 47 14.63 -7.20 2.21
C PHE A 47 15.95 -7.11 1.45
N GLU A 48 16.69 -8.22 1.34
CA GLU A 48 17.88 -8.33 0.49
C GLU A 48 17.55 -8.09 -0.99
N THR A 49 16.44 -8.66 -1.48
CA THR A 49 15.98 -8.46 -2.86
C THR A 49 15.67 -6.99 -3.14
N VAL A 50 15.03 -6.29 -2.19
CA VAL A 50 14.79 -4.84 -2.29
C VAL A 50 16.12 -4.08 -2.32
N CYS A 51 17.05 -4.39 -1.40
CA CYS A 51 18.36 -3.75 -1.34
C CYS A 51 19.21 -3.96 -2.61
N ALA A 52 18.98 -5.04 -3.36
CA ALA A 52 19.64 -5.27 -4.65
C ALA A 52 19.17 -4.32 -5.77
N HIS A 53 18.01 -3.68 -5.61
CA HIS A 53 17.40 -2.80 -6.63
C HIS A 53 17.47 -1.32 -6.30
N PHE A 54 17.62 -0.96 -5.04
CA PHE A 54 17.54 0.42 -4.56
C PHE A 54 18.77 0.78 -3.71
N SER A 55 19.19 2.04 -3.79
CA SER A 55 20.19 2.57 -2.84
C SER A 55 19.62 2.65 -1.42
N GLU A 56 20.48 2.71 -0.41
CA GLU A 56 20.07 2.84 1.00
C GLU A 56 19.07 3.98 1.23
N ALA A 57 19.33 5.16 0.66
CA ALA A 57 18.43 6.30 0.77
C ALA A 57 17.04 6.02 0.15
N GLN A 58 17.01 5.33 -1.00
CA GLN A 58 15.76 4.94 -1.66
C GLN A 58 15.00 3.87 -0.86
N VAL A 59 15.70 2.94 -0.21
CA VAL A 59 15.08 1.94 0.67
C VAL A 59 14.42 2.62 1.88
N VAL A 60 15.11 3.58 2.51
CA VAL A 60 14.56 4.35 3.62
C VAL A 60 13.30 5.12 3.17
N GLU A 61 13.35 5.78 2.02
CA GLU A 61 12.21 6.50 1.47
C GLU A 61 11.03 5.57 1.15
N LEU A 62 11.30 4.40 0.56
CA LEU A 62 10.29 3.39 0.24
C LEU A 62 9.59 2.88 1.50
N VAL A 63 10.35 2.45 2.51
CA VAL A 63 9.83 1.95 3.79
C VAL A 63 9.02 3.03 4.51
N ALA A 64 9.53 4.27 4.56
CA ALA A 64 8.83 5.39 5.17
C ALA A 64 7.50 5.70 4.46
N THR A 65 7.48 5.62 3.13
CA THR A 65 6.26 5.82 2.33
C THR A 65 5.22 4.74 2.63
N ILE A 66 5.62 3.47 2.63
CA ILE A 66 4.74 2.34 2.95
C ILE A 66 4.18 2.47 4.38
N ALA A 67 5.02 2.84 5.34
CA ALA A 67 4.61 3.06 6.72
C ALA A 67 3.60 4.21 6.85
N MET A 68 3.80 5.32 6.11
CA MET A 68 2.88 6.46 6.10
C MET A 68 1.50 6.09 5.55
N GLU A 69 1.43 5.32 4.45
CA GLU A 69 0.13 4.87 3.92
C GLU A 69 -0.56 3.89 4.88
N ASN A 70 0.22 3.05 5.57
CA ASN A 70 -0.27 2.17 6.63
C ASN A 70 -0.85 2.92 7.83
N TYR A 71 -0.21 4.04 8.23
CA TYR A 71 -0.74 4.94 9.26
C TYR A 71 -2.05 5.58 8.82
N ARG A 72 -2.10 6.13 7.59
CA ARG A 72 -3.32 6.76 7.04
C ARG A 72 -4.47 5.77 6.92
N ALA A 73 -4.21 4.54 6.46
CA ALA A 73 -5.24 3.51 6.36
C ALA A 73 -5.87 3.19 7.74
N ARG A 74 -5.05 3.07 8.78
CA ARG A 74 -5.51 2.83 10.16
C ARG A 74 -6.27 4.04 10.71
N LEU A 75 -5.77 5.24 10.47
CA LEU A 75 -6.42 6.49 10.90
C LEU A 75 -7.78 6.68 10.22
N ASN A 76 -7.84 6.52 8.90
CA ASN A 76 -9.08 6.60 8.13
C ASN A 76 -10.12 5.60 8.64
N ARG A 77 -9.69 4.37 8.95
CA ARG A 77 -10.58 3.35 9.48
C ARG A 77 -11.04 3.64 10.92
N ALA A 78 -10.19 4.21 11.75
CA ALA A 78 -10.53 4.57 13.13
C ALA A 78 -11.54 5.73 13.20
N PHE A 79 -11.48 6.67 12.26
CA PHE A 79 -12.36 7.85 12.20
C PHE A 79 -13.48 7.74 11.16
N ASP A 80 -13.65 6.58 10.53
CA ASP A 80 -14.65 6.35 9.49
C ASP A 80 -14.59 7.39 8.36
N ILE A 81 -13.37 7.72 7.94
CA ILE A 81 -13.17 8.64 6.82
C ILE A 81 -13.58 7.93 5.53
N GLU A 82 -14.69 8.37 4.95
CA GLU A 82 -15.26 7.79 3.75
C GLU A 82 -14.36 7.98 2.52
N ALA A 83 -14.40 6.99 1.63
CA ALA A 83 -13.75 7.10 0.33
C ALA A 83 -14.50 8.08 -0.57
N GLN A 84 -13.76 8.95 -1.27
CA GLN A 84 -14.32 9.95 -2.18
C GLN A 84 -14.77 9.37 -3.53
N GLY A 85 -14.90 8.04 -3.65
CA GLY A 85 -15.33 7.36 -4.88
C GLY A 85 -14.28 7.29 -6.00
N LEU A 86 -13.04 7.70 -5.73
CA LEU A 86 -11.97 7.74 -6.74
C LEU A 86 -11.36 6.36 -7.03
N CYS A 87 -11.31 5.47 -6.03
CA CYS A 87 -10.83 4.10 -6.17
C CYS A 87 -12.01 3.12 -6.05
N ARG A 88 -12.25 2.31 -7.08
CA ARG A 88 -13.24 1.23 -7.05
C ARG A 88 -12.55 -0.11 -6.82
N LEU A 89 -12.48 -0.52 -5.56
CA LEU A 89 -12.04 -1.85 -5.20
C LEU A 89 -13.18 -2.85 -5.44
N ARG A 90 -12.94 -3.88 -6.25
CA ARG A 90 -13.91 -4.93 -6.52
C ARG A 90 -14.07 -5.80 -5.28
N GLY A 91 -15.31 -6.18 -4.95
CA GLY A 91 -15.59 -7.12 -3.86
C GLY A 91 -15.44 -6.55 -2.45
N ILE A 92 -15.13 -5.26 -2.29
CA ILE A 92 -15.11 -4.61 -0.98
C ILE A 92 -16.45 -3.91 -0.73
N THR A 93 -17.19 -4.40 0.25
CA THR A 93 -18.35 -3.69 0.81
C THR A 93 -17.83 -2.69 1.86
N PRO A 94 -18.21 -1.40 1.79
CA PRO A 94 -17.88 -0.45 2.85
C PRO A 94 -18.37 -0.98 4.20
N ALA A 95 -17.58 -0.77 5.25
CA ALA A 95 -18.07 -1.00 6.60
C ALA A 95 -19.27 -0.06 6.87
N PRO A 96 -20.25 -0.48 7.70
CA PRO A 96 -21.28 0.45 8.15
C PRO A 96 -20.61 1.61 8.91
N PRO A 97 -21.19 2.82 8.86
CA PRO A 97 -20.59 3.97 9.49
C PRO A 97 -20.47 3.78 11.01
N LEU A 98 -19.40 4.33 11.60
CA LEU A 98 -19.22 4.32 13.04
C LEU A 98 -20.36 5.09 13.70
N LYS A 99 -20.78 4.63 14.88
CA LYS A 99 -21.68 5.44 15.73
C LYS A 99 -20.94 6.72 16.11
N ALA A 100 -21.66 7.86 16.09
CA ALA A 100 -21.09 9.15 16.48
C ALA A 100 -20.36 9.02 17.82
N TRP A 101 -19.08 9.41 17.83
CA TRP A 101 -18.33 9.52 19.06
C TRP A 101 -18.80 10.81 19.75
N GLU A 102 -19.58 10.69 20.81
CA GLU A 102 -19.93 11.84 21.63
C GLU A 102 -18.71 12.21 22.46
N ALA A 103 -17.97 13.22 22.02
CA ALA A 103 -16.99 13.90 22.85
C ALA A 103 -17.74 14.54 24.02
N THR A 104 -17.80 13.86 25.15
CA THR A 104 -18.21 14.51 26.41
C THR A 104 -17.08 15.43 26.81
N ALA A 105 -17.29 16.73 26.55
CA ALA A 105 -16.44 17.82 27.01
C ALA A 105 -16.57 18.03 28.53
#